data_AF-A0A951LEF8-F1
#
_entry.id   AF-A0A951LEF8-F1
#
_cell.length_a   1.000
_cell.length_b   1.000
_cell.length_c   1.000
_cell.angle_alpha   90.00
_cell.angle_beta   90.00
_cell.angle_gamma   90.00
#
_symmetry.space_group_name_H-M   'P 1'
#
loop_
_entity.id
_entity.type
_entity.pdbx_description
1 polymer ?
#
loop_
_entity_poly.entity_id
_entity_poly.type
_entity_poly.pdbx_seq_one_letter_code
_entity_poly.pdbx_strand_id
1 'polypeptide(L)'
;MDHIEERDEQPLAPEHHEDVNPDNGESSPARRTFLKSVATVGAGLVLAPGISEAADTTKKLPTAKQLKAQVAKSGQGQTMKAAPHVKPPNPVKPKPPTAKAPKPDDIKIAMIGPGNQGRNLLVNCLRVPGVRFTAICDIWPYSQQYASGILRSFGQPVNVYADYREMLEKEKDLDAVVIATPDWMHAEHTIACLRAGKHVYCEKEMSNDLEKAKSMVLAQRETGKLLQIGHQRRSNPRYWHGNNLINRDHTLGRITHCYGQWNRASALLLGWAKGTELKQSELDKYGYDTMDRLRNWRWYKKFAGGPVADLGSHQIDIFNWILGTTPTAVMATGGSDYPKEGDWANREWYDNIMTMYEYNTPQGPVHAYYQVLNSTSYGGYYEVFNGMNGTLEISEDVTRGLIYPEPTKQEKKWVNDAKAIQSMGQIAILLKVGETLGAHGKGGPTGKKLEAAETEKPPHLLHLENFFGAIRGKVKLTCPPDDAYKTAVTVLRANQALATQQRYVFDASEFTV
;
A
#
# COMPACT_ATOMS: atom_id res chain seq x y z
N MET A 1 -15.89 32.99 -61.66
CA MET A 1 -16.41 31.63 -61.82
C MET A 1 -16.00 30.84 -60.58
N ASP A 2 -16.69 30.81 -59.45
CA ASP A 2 -17.82 31.53 -58.82
C ASP A 2 -17.63 31.19 -57.31
N HIS A 3 -17.42 32.17 -56.42
CA HIS A 3 -18.38 32.75 -55.46
C HIS A 3 -19.36 31.81 -54.73
N ILE A 4 -19.61 32.22 -53.47
CA ILE A 4 -20.62 31.81 -52.45
C ILE A 4 -20.00 30.95 -51.33
N GLU A 5 -20.17 31.21 -50.03
CA GLU A 5 -20.46 32.37 -49.15
C GLU A 5 -20.45 31.79 -47.72
N GLU A 6 -19.99 32.56 -46.73
CA GLU A 6 -20.04 32.24 -45.30
C GLU A 6 -21.48 32.24 -44.76
N ARG A 7 -21.77 31.40 -43.75
CA ARG A 7 -22.75 31.72 -42.71
C ARG A 7 -22.28 31.27 -41.33
N ASP A 8 -22.19 32.28 -40.46
CA ASP A 8 -22.08 32.23 -39.00
C ASP A 8 -23.28 31.54 -38.34
N GLU A 9 -23.04 30.75 -37.29
CA GLU A 9 -24.01 30.50 -36.24
C GLU A 9 -23.39 30.79 -34.86
N GLN A 10 -23.98 31.78 -34.18
CA GLN A 10 -23.65 32.24 -32.83
C GLN A 10 -24.21 31.31 -31.74
N PRO A 11 -23.61 31.27 -30.53
CA PRO A 11 -24.12 30.52 -29.39
C PRO A 11 -25.21 31.29 -28.64
N LEU A 12 -26.28 30.56 -28.26
CA LEU A 12 -27.39 31.06 -27.43
C LEU A 12 -26.95 31.29 -25.97
N ALA A 13 -27.29 32.46 -25.44
CA ALA A 13 -27.11 32.89 -24.05
C ALA A 13 -28.19 32.30 -23.12
N PRO A 14 -27.92 32.20 -21.79
CA PRO A 14 -28.89 31.74 -20.81
C PRO A 14 -29.74 32.91 -20.27
N GLU A 15 -31.04 32.69 -20.13
CA GLU A 15 -31.95 33.61 -19.42
C GLU A 15 -31.86 33.41 -17.90
N HIS A 16 -31.76 34.54 -17.20
CA HIS A 16 -31.94 34.70 -15.76
C HIS A 16 -33.41 34.52 -15.37
N HIS A 17 -33.69 33.98 -14.17
CA HIS A 17 -34.65 34.59 -13.23
C HIS A 17 -34.53 33.98 -11.81
N GLU A 18 -34.19 34.88 -10.88
CA GLU A 18 -34.69 35.11 -9.50
C GLU A 18 -34.56 34.08 -8.36
N ASP A 19 -33.91 34.59 -7.30
CA ASP A 19 -33.83 34.10 -5.93
C ASP A 19 -35.20 33.97 -5.25
N VAL A 20 -35.45 32.84 -4.58
CA VAL A 20 -36.32 32.79 -3.39
C VAL A 20 -35.78 31.79 -2.36
N ASN A 21 -35.53 32.32 -1.17
CA ASN A 21 -35.11 31.69 0.09
C ASN A 21 -36.22 30.78 0.67
N PRO A 22 -35.95 29.57 1.22
CA PRO A 22 -36.97 28.80 1.90
C PRO A 22 -36.82 28.91 3.43
N ASP A 23 -37.85 29.45 4.08
CA ASP A 23 -38.14 29.15 5.48
C ASP A 23 -39.65 28.96 5.67
N ASN A 24 -40.00 27.89 6.39
CA ASN A 24 -41.27 27.55 7.03
C ASN A 24 -42.45 26.91 6.23
N GLY A 25 -42.84 25.71 6.70
CA GLY A 25 -44.26 25.36 6.95
C GLY A 25 -44.91 24.24 6.10
N GLU A 26 -45.11 23.07 6.73
CA GLU A 26 -46.31 22.17 6.70
C GLU A 26 -46.99 21.81 5.34
N SER A 27 -47.52 20.63 5.00
CA SER A 27 -47.71 19.29 5.58
C SER A 27 -48.34 18.34 4.52
N SER A 28 -48.19 17.00 4.69
CA SER A 28 -49.11 15.91 4.22
C SER A 28 -49.05 15.34 2.76
N PRO A 29 -49.61 14.14 2.44
CA PRO A 29 -48.84 12.89 2.29
C PRO A 29 -49.21 11.99 1.06
N ALA A 30 -48.26 11.22 0.50
CA ALA A 30 -48.59 10.05 -0.35
C ALA A 30 -47.45 9.02 -0.48
N ARG A 31 -47.57 7.88 0.21
CA ARG A 31 -46.81 6.64 -0.09
C ARG A 31 -47.73 5.41 0.01
N ARG A 32 -48.08 4.87 -1.16
CA ARG A 32 -48.49 3.48 -1.45
C ARG A 32 -48.21 3.34 -2.95
N THR A 33 -47.35 2.44 -3.42
CA THR A 33 -47.66 1.02 -3.70
C THR A 33 -46.44 0.46 -4.44
N PHE A 34 -45.91 -0.71 -4.10
CA PHE A 34 -45.73 -1.86 -5.03
C PHE A 34 -44.91 -3.00 -4.41
N LEU A 35 -45.53 -4.16 -4.33
CA LEU A 35 -44.93 -5.47 -4.11
C LEU A 35 -45.84 -6.46 -4.84
N LYS A 36 -45.35 -7.13 -5.89
CA LYS A 36 -45.71 -8.51 -6.32
C LYS A 36 -45.18 -8.86 -7.72
N SER A 37 -44.34 -9.89 -7.75
CA SER A 37 -44.20 -10.96 -8.76
C SER A 37 -42.86 -11.65 -8.39
N VAL A 38 -42.71 -12.96 -8.28
CA VAL A 38 -42.97 -14.01 -9.27
C VAL A 38 -43.03 -15.36 -8.53
N ALA A 39 -43.90 -16.26 -9.00
CA ALA A 39 -43.75 -17.70 -8.78
C ALA A 39 -44.11 -18.42 -10.09
N THR A 40 -43.29 -19.38 -10.53
CA THR A 40 -43.63 -20.78 -10.91
C THR A 40 -42.58 -21.40 -11.86
N VAL A 41 -42.46 -22.74 -11.78
CA VAL A 41 -41.71 -23.73 -12.59
C VAL A 41 -40.31 -24.04 -12.04
N GLY A 42 -39.87 -25.28 -11.78
CA GLY A 42 -40.38 -26.63 -12.00
C GLY A 42 -39.22 -27.62 -11.71
N ALA A 43 -39.53 -28.84 -11.31
CA ALA A 43 -38.65 -29.81 -10.64
C ALA A 43 -37.48 -30.38 -11.47
N GLY A 44 -36.44 -30.87 -10.76
CA GLY A 44 -35.58 -31.96 -11.27
C GLY A 44 -34.16 -32.04 -10.70
N LEU A 45 -33.95 -32.62 -9.51
CA LEU A 45 -32.73 -33.40 -9.24
C LEU A 45 -32.93 -34.38 -8.07
N VAL A 46 -32.68 -35.66 -8.35
CA VAL A 46 -32.69 -36.78 -7.39
C VAL A 46 -31.36 -36.79 -6.64
N LEU A 47 -31.40 -36.81 -5.29
CA LEU A 47 -30.25 -37.12 -4.43
C LEU A 47 -30.49 -38.45 -3.70
N ALA A 48 -29.42 -39.26 -3.62
CA ALA A 48 -29.34 -40.54 -2.93
C ALA A 48 -29.40 -40.41 -1.39
N PRO A 49 -29.69 -41.50 -0.64
CA PRO A 49 -30.22 -41.43 0.72
C PRO A 49 -29.18 -41.51 1.85
N GLY A 50 -29.56 -40.95 3.00
CA GLY A 50 -28.86 -41.00 4.29
C GLY A 50 -28.64 -39.57 4.78
N ILE A 51 -29.28 -39.06 5.83
CA ILE A 51 -29.48 -39.61 7.18
C ILE A 51 -30.80 -39.01 7.73
N SER A 52 -31.59 -39.84 8.39
CA SER A 52 -32.88 -39.47 8.99
C SER A 52 -32.71 -38.67 10.28
N GLU A 53 -33.37 -37.51 10.37
CA GLU A 53 -34.02 -37.08 11.61
C GLU A 53 -35.19 -36.15 11.24
N ALA A 54 -36.41 -36.62 11.54
CA ALA A 54 -37.64 -35.91 11.25
C ALA A 54 -37.84 -34.76 12.24
N ALA A 55 -37.85 -33.52 11.74
CA ALA A 55 -38.35 -32.38 12.48
C ALA A 55 -39.85 -32.19 12.17
N ASP A 56 -40.66 -32.30 13.21
CA ASP A 56 -42.12 -32.10 13.25
C ASP A 56 -42.55 -30.78 12.59
N THR A 57 -43.26 -30.88 11.45
CA THR A 57 -43.70 -29.75 10.60
C THR A 57 -45.04 -29.14 11.01
N THR A 58 -45.42 -29.15 12.29
CA THR A 58 -46.73 -28.60 12.74
C THR A 58 -46.66 -27.28 13.52
N LYS A 59 -45.51 -26.63 13.67
CA LYS A 59 -45.44 -25.33 14.39
C LYS A 59 -45.64 -24.12 13.45
N LYS A 60 -46.77 -23.42 13.61
CA LYS A 60 -47.02 -22.10 13.00
C LYS A 60 -45.92 -21.10 13.39
N LEU A 61 -45.39 -20.38 12.40
CA LEU A 61 -44.44 -19.28 12.58
C LEU A 61 -45.00 -18.20 13.53
N PRO A 62 -44.16 -17.64 14.43
CA PRO A 62 -44.60 -16.67 15.42
C PRO A 62 -45.00 -15.34 14.77
N THR A 63 -46.01 -14.70 15.35
CA THR A 63 -46.48 -13.38 14.91
C THR A 63 -45.51 -12.27 15.31
N ALA A 64 -45.54 -11.13 14.61
CA ALA A 64 -44.67 -9.98 14.88
C ALA A 64 -44.74 -9.46 16.34
N LYS A 65 -45.85 -9.70 17.04
CA LYS A 65 -46.02 -9.39 18.47
C LYS A 65 -45.25 -10.36 19.38
N GLN A 66 -45.14 -11.63 19.00
CA GLN A 66 -44.36 -12.66 19.70
C GLN A 66 -42.85 -12.49 19.49
N LEU A 67 -42.43 -12.08 18.28
CA LEU A 67 -41.04 -11.70 18.00
C LEU A 67 -40.60 -10.48 18.83
N LYS A 68 -41.46 -9.45 18.97
CA LYS A 68 -41.17 -8.29 19.84
C LYS A 68 -41.08 -8.66 21.33
N ALA A 69 -41.86 -9.63 21.81
CA ALA A 69 -41.78 -10.13 23.18
C ALA A 69 -40.53 -10.99 23.46
N GLN A 70 -40.02 -11.72 22.47
CA GLN A 70 -38.75 -12.45 22.57
C GLN A 70 -37.53 -11.52 22.59
N VAL A 71 -37.60 -10.39 21.87
CA VAL A 71 -36.58 -9.33 21.94
C VAL A 71 -36.62 -8.60 23.29
N ALA A 72 -37.80 -8.44 23.91
CA ALA A 72 -37.93 -7.80 25.23
C ALA A 72 -37.47 -8.70 26.40
N LYS A 73 -37.62 -10.03 26.30
CA LYS A 73 -37.20 -10.99 27.36
C LYS A 73 -35.73 -11.41 27.29
N SER A 74 -35.00 -11.09 26.22
CA SER A 74 -33.55 -11.29 26.12
C SER A 74 -32.73 -10.09 26.61
N GLY A 75 -33.39 -9.04 27.11
CA GLY A 75 -32.77 -7.85 27.72
C GLY A 75 -32.11 -8.05 29.10
N GLN A 76 -31.96 -9.29 29.56
CA GLN A 76 -31.14 -9.65 30.72
C GLN A 76 -30.20 -10.82 30.35
N GLY A 77 -29.41 -10.62 29.31
CA GLY A 77 -28.25 -11.44 28.96
C GLY A 77 -27.05 -10.52 28.89
N GLN A 78 -25.98 -10.88 29.60
CA GLN A 78 -24.73 -10.15 29.77
C GLN A 78 -24.39 -9.27 28.56
N THR A 79 -24.32 -7.97 28.82
CA THR A 79 -23.59 -7.07 27.93
C THR A 79 -22.17 -7.62 27.83
N MET A 80 -21.84 -8.26 26.69
CA MET A 80 -20.46 -8.22 26.24
C MET A 80 -20.18 -6.74 26.04
N LYS A 81 -19.59 -6.12 27.07
CA LYS A 81 -18.93 -4.84 26.93
C LYS A 81 -18.10 -5.01 25.66
N ALA A 82 -18.41 -4.22 24.63
CA ALA A 82 -17.44 -3.97 23.59
C ALA A 82 -16.13 -3.75 24.34
N ALA A 83 -15.12 -4.58 24.04
CA ALA A 83 -13.81 -4.40 24.63
C ALA A 83 -13.56 -2.89 24.59
N PRO A 84 -13.31 -2.23 25.74
CA PRO A 84 -13.11 -0.79 25.73
C PRO A 84 -12.16 -0.54 24.58
N HIS A 85 -12.47 0.45 23.73
CA HIS A 85 -11.47 0.97 22.82
C HIS A 85 -10.25 1.22 23.69
N VAL A 86 -9.30 0.28 23.66
CA VAL A 86 -7.99 0.47 24.21
C VAL A 86 -7.51 1.54 23.26
N LYS A 87 -7.67 2.81 23.69
CA LYS A 87 -6.87 3.88 23.13
C LYS A 87 -5.50 3.24 23.05
N PRO A 88 -4.89 3.13 21.85
CA PRO A 88 -3.54 2.61 21.76
C PRO A 88 -2.78 3.31 22.88
N PRO A 89 -2.10 2.57 23.78
CA PRO A 89 -1.44 3.18 24.92
C PRO A 89 -0.72 4.38 24.35
N ASN A 90 -1.03 5.59 24.87
CA ASN A 90 -0.33 6.81 24.45
C ASN A 90 1.11 6.38 24.32
N PRO A 91 1.72 6.43 23.12
CA PRO A 91 3.07 5.92 22.97
C PRO A 91 3.84 6.61 24.07
N VAL A 92 4.36 5.82 25.01
CA VAL A 92 5.23 6.34 26.05
C VAL A 92 6.32 6.97 25.22
N LYS A 93 6.28 8.30 25.05
CA LYS A 93 7.23 9.00 24.21
C LYS A 93 8.56 8.66 24.86
N PRO A 94 9.41 7.81 24.26
CA PRO A 94 10.71 7.60 24.83
C PRO A 94 11.31 9.00 24.90
N LYS A 95 11.78 9.39 26.08
CA LYS A 95 12.48 10.66 26.25
C LYS A 95 13.54 10.67 25.15
N PRO A 96 13.49 11.59 24.17
CA PRO A 96 14.36 11.51 23.02
C PRO A 96 15.79 11.51 23.56
N PRO A 97 16.63 10.54 23.18
CA PRO A 97 18.03 10.60 23.54
C PRO A 97 18.55 11.95 23.03
N THR A 98 19.21 12.71 23.91
CA THR A 98 19.87 13.94 23.51
C THR A 98 20.80 13.62 22.35
N ALA A 99 20.69 14.37 21.24
CA ALA A 99 21.57 14.16 20.10
C ALA A 99 23.03 14.19 20.59
N LYS A 100 23.75 13.09 20.36
CA LYS A 100 25.20 13.06 20.56
C LYS A 100 25.83 14.16 19.70
N ALA A 101 26.97 14.70 20.14
CA ALA A 101 27.69 15.71 19.39
C ALA A 101 27.98 15.21 17.95
N PRO A 102 27.94 16.10 16.93
CA PRO A 102 28.25 15.73 15.55
C PRO A 102 29.64 15.09 15.46
N LYS A 103 29.76 14.02 14.67
CA LYS A 103 31.04 13.39 14.34
C LYS A 103 31.44 13.70 12.88
N PRO A 104 32.73 13.71 12.54
CA PRO A 104 33.18 13.95 11.16
C PRO A 104 32.57 12.98 10.13
N ASP A 105 32.32 11.73 10.54
CA ASP A 105 31.79 10.67 9.66
C ASP A 105 30.24 10.56 9.71
N ASP A 106 29.55 11.52 10.32
CA ASP A 106 28.08 11.55 10.32
C ASP A 106 27.57 11.92 8.92
N ILE A 107 26.56 11.19 8.43
CA ILE A 107 25.88 11.46 7.17
C ILE A 107 24.89 12.61 7.38
N LYS A 108 25.13 13.75 6.71
CA LYS A 108 24.28 14.93 6.70
C LYS A 108 23.17 14.76 5.66
N ILE A 109 21.92 14.89 6.08
CA ILE A 109 20.75 14.66 5.23
C ILE A 109 19.73 15.79 5.25
N ALA A 110 18.97 15.87 4.17
CA ALA A 110 17.75 16.67 4.09
C ALA A 110 16.51 15.80 3.85
N MET A 111 15.33 16.32 4.20
CA MET A 111 14.03 15.72 3.86
C MET A 111 13.25 16.64 2.92
N ILE A 112 12.81 16.13 1.77
CA ILE A 112 11.84 16.81 0.89
C ILE A 112 10.48 16.11 1.04
N GLY A 113 9.45 16.86 1.43
CA GLY A 113 8.11 16.33 1.69
C GLY A 113 7.92 15.68 3.07
N PRO A 114 8.20 16.36 4.20
CA PRO A 114 7.89 15.89 5.54
C PRO A 114 6.38 15.91 5.87
N GLY A 115 5.54 15.38 4.97
CA GLY A 115 4.13 15.09 5.21
C GLY A 115 3.93 13.92 6.18
N ASN A 116 2.83 13.17 6.07
CA ASN A 116 2.59 12.04 6.98
C ASN A 116 3.67 10.95 6.86
N GLN A 117 3.93 10.48 5.63
CA GLN A 117 4.95 9.46 5.38
C GLN A 117 6.37 10.00 5.59
N GLY A 118 6.66 11.22 5.13
CA GLY A 118 7.96 11.85 5.37
C GLY A 118 8.30 11.99 6.85
N ARG A 119 7.33 12.29 7.73
CA ARG A 119 7.56 12.28 9.19
C ARG A 119 7.80 10.89 9.76
N ASN A 120 7.15 9.85 9.23
CA ASN A 120 7.44 8.47 9.60
C ASN A 120 8.90 8.11 9.24
N LEU A 121 9.34 8.40 8.01
CA LEU A 121 10.73 8.21 7.61
C LEU A 121 11.70 9.04 8.45
N LEU A 122 11.38 10.31 8.71
CA LEU A 122 12.18 11.21 9.54
C LEU A 122 12.46 10.59 10.92
N VAL A 123 11.42 10.09 11.59
CA VAL A 123 11.56 9.44 12.90
C VAL A 123 12.40 8.17 12.81
N ASN A 124 12.31 7.41 11.71
CA ASN A 124 13.15 6.23 11.52
C ASN A 124 14.61 6.60 11.17
N CYS A 125 14.86 7.65 10.39
CA CYS A 125 16.21 8.18 10.14
C CYS A 125 16.91 8.59 11.44
N LEU A 126 16.19 9.23 12.37
CA LEU A 126 16.73 9.61 13.69
C LEU A 126 17.19 8.40 14.53
N ARG A 127 16.76 7.19 14.20
CA ARG A 127 17.18 5.94 14.86
C ARG A 127 18.40 5.31 14.21
N VAL A 128 18.79 5.75 13.02
CA VAL A 128 19.99 5.24 12.33
C VAL A 128 21.22 5.95 12.92
N PRO A 129 22.17 5.22 13.52
CA PRO A 129 23.37 5.83 14.09
C PRO A 129 24.16 6.62 13.04
N GLY A 130 24.62 7.82 13.39
CA GLY A 130 25.44 8.67 12.52
C GLY A 130 24.70 9.26 11.32
N VAL A 131 23.39 9.48 11.44
CA VAL A 131 22.57 10.23 10.48
C VAL A 131 22.07 11.50 11.15
N ARG A 132 22.22 12.64 10.47
CA ARG A 132 21.82 13.95 11.00
C ARG A 132 21.06 14.77 9.96
N PHE A 133 19.92 15.32 10.35
CA PHE A 133 19.21 16.28 9.53
C PHE A 133 19.86 17.67 9.62
N THR A 134 20.06 18.32 8.47
CA THR A 134 20.47 19.74 8.38
C THR A 134 19.36 20.61 7.81
N ALA A 135 18.50 20.04 6.95
CA ALA A 135 17.45 20.77 6.28
C ALA A 135 16.15 19.97 6.08
N ILE A 136 15.04 20.69 5.95
CA ILE A 136 13.76 20.15 5.48
C ILE A 136 13.16 21.07 4.40
N CYS A 137 12.40 20.50 3.47
CA CYS A 137 11.71 21.23 2.42
C CYS A 137 10.26 20.73 2.26
N ASP A 138 9.29 21.63 2.37
CA ASP A 138 7.87 21.35 2.10
C ASP A 138 7.19 22.64 1.65
N ILE A 139 6.24 22.58 0.72
CA ILE A 139 5.49 23.79 0.31
C ILE A 139 4.51 24.25 1.39
N TRP A 140 4.16 23.36 2.34
CA TRP A 140 3.13 23.62 3.33
C TRP A 140 3.74 23.97 4.70
N PRO A 141 3.59 25.22 5.20
CA PRO A 141 4.16 25.65 6.49
C PRO A 141 3.76 24.78 7.68
N TYR A 142 2.56 24.19 7.66
CA TYR A 142 2.13 23.25 8.69
C TYR A 142 3.05 22.02 8.77
N SER A 143 3.38 21.41 7.63
CA SER A 143 4.31 20.28 7.56
C SER A 143 5.72 20.67 8.02
N GLN A 144 6.20 21.85 7.58
CA GLN A 144 7.49 22.40 7.98
C GLN A 144 7.60 22.57 9.51
N GLN A 145 6.60 23.21 10.13
CA GLN A 145 6.56 23.47 11.58
C GLN A 145 6.51 22.16 12.37
N TYR A 146 5.68 21.19 11.94
CA TYR A 146 5.58 19.90 12.59
C TYR A 146 6.94 19.18 12.58
N ALA A 147 7.54 19.03 11.40
CA ALA A 147 8.77 18.27 11.22
C ALA A 147 9.97 18.94 11.91
N SER A 148 10.13 20.25 11.77
CA SER A 148 11.18 21.00 12.49
C SER A 148 10.99 20.94 14.01
N GLY A 149 9.74 20.92 14.50
CA GLY A 149 9.42 20.71 15.91
C GLY A 149 9.88 19.33 16.42
N ILE A 150 9.62 18.27 15.65
CA ILE A 150 10.14 16.92 15.97
C ILE A 150 11.67 16.99 16.04
N LEU A 151 12.34 17.45 14.99
CA LEU A 151 13.80 17.46 14.90
C LEU A 151 14.46 18.28 16.04
N ARG A 152 13.87 19.44 16.38
CA ARG A 152 14.30 20.24 17.54
C ARG A 152 14.19 19.48 18.85
N SER A 153 13.12 18.70 19.05
CA SER A 153 12.95 17.88 20.26
C SER A 153 14.01 16.76 20.39
N PHE A 154 14.63 16.38 19.28
CA PHE A 154 15.78 15.46 19.24
C PHE A 154 17.14 16.19 19.23
N GLY A 155 17.17 17.53 19.40
CA GLY A 155 18.41 18.31 19.41
C GLY A 155 19.05 18.47 18.02
N GLN A 156 18.27 18.38 16.95
CA GLN A 156 18.70 18.63 15.57
C GLN A 156 17.90 19.80 14.97
N PRO A 157 18.18 21.06 15.32
CA PRO A 157 17.58 22.18 14.61
C PRO A 157 18.00 22.13 13.14
N VAL A 158 17.08 22.49 12.24
CA VAL A 158 17.28 22.41 10.80
C VAL A 158 16.88 23.71 10.11
N ASN A 159 17.49 23.97 8.96
CA ASN A 159 17.02 25.00 8.04
C ASN A 159 15.74 24.52 7.34
N VAL A 160 14.82 25.45 7.07
CA VAL A 160 13.49 25.15 6.54
C VAL A 160 13.31 25.87 5.22
N TYR A 161 12.90 25.13 4.19
CA TYR A 161 12.73 25.61 2.84
C TYR A 161 11.33 25.30 2.30
N ALA A 162 10.86 26.14 1.37
CA ALA A 162 9.66 25.86 0.57
C ALA A 162 10.01 25.38 -0.85
N ASP A 163 11.17 25.82 -1.39
CA ASP A 163 11.67 25.41 -2.69
C ASP A 163 12.91 24.51 -2.53
N TYR A 164 12.87 23.31 -3.11
CA TYR A 164 13.96 22.36 -3.04
C TYR A 164 15.20 22.85 -3.80
N ARG A 165 15.04 23.71 -4.81
CA ARG A 165 16.15 24.28 -5.59
C ARG A 165 16.97 25.23 -4.72
N GLU A 166 16.30 26.08 -3.96
CA GLU A 166 16.92 26.95 -2.95
C GLU A 166 17.62 26.11 -1.85
N MET A 167 16.99 25.03 -1.39
CA MET A 167 17.61 24.12 -0.43
C MET A 167 18.91 23.54 -1.00
N LEU A 168 18.90 22.99 -2.22
CA LEU A 168 20.11 22.44 -2.87
C LEU A 168 21.16 23.51 -3.18
N GLU A 169 20.74 24.76 -3.38
CA GLU A 169 21.64 25.89 -3.53
C GLU A 169 22.39 26.20 -2.22
N LYS A 170 21.69 26.24 -1.09
CA LYS A 170 22.25 26.65 0.21
C LYS A 170 22.91 25.51 0.99
N GLU A 171 22.37 24.30 0.89
CA GLU A 171 22.80 23.12 1.66
C GLU A 171 23.86 22.30 0.90
N LYS A 172 25.03 22.92 0.66
CA LYS A 172 26.11 22.29 -0.13
C LYS A 172 26.72 21.07 0.53
N ASP A 173 26.71 21.01 1.85
CA ASP A 173 27.34 19.96 2.66
C ASP A 173 26.47 18.69 2.83
N LEU A 174 25.33 18.58 2.14
CA LEU A 174 24.52 17.38 2.19
C LEU A 174 25.23 16.17 1.58
N ASP A 175 25.11 15.01 2.21
CA ASP A 175 25.52 13.72 1.66
C ASP A 175 24.36 13.02 0.95
N ALA A 176 23.15 13.11 1.51
CA ALA A 176 21.96 12.46 0.98
C ALA A 176 20.67 13.26 1.19
N VAL A 177 19.64 12.94 0.42
CA VAL A 177 18.29 13.49 0.53
C VAL A 177 17.27 12.36 0.61
N VAL A 178 16.34 12.46 1.55
CA VAL A 178 15.18 11.57 1.67
C VAL A 178 13.96 12.29 1.10
N ILE A 179 13.28 11.67 0.13
CA ILE A 179 12.16 12.26 -0.61
C ILE A 179 10.89 11.46 -0.30
N ALA A 180 9.84 12.16 0.15
CA ALA A 180 8.53 11.59 0.47
C ALA A 180 7.39 12.52 0.00
N THR A 181 7.59 13.12 -1.17
CA THR A 181 6.59 13.98 -1.84
C THR A 181 5.53 13.13 -2.55
N PRO A 182 4.52 13.74 -3.18
CA PRO A 182 3.63 13.00 -4.08
C PRO A 182 4.38 12.38 -5.28
N ASP A 183 3.86 11.26 -5.79
CA ASP A 183 4.50 10.43 -6.82
C ASP A 183 4.90 11.22 -8.07
N TRP A 184 4.08 12.20 -8.48
CA TRP A 184 4.34 13.02 -9.67
C TRP A 184 5.56 13.93 -9.57
N MET A 185 6.04 14.20 -8.35
CA MET A 185 7.22 15.02 -8.06
C MET A 185 8.48 14.19 -7.79
N HIS A 186 8.37 12.86 -7.63
CA HIS A 186 9.50 12.01 -7.28
C HIS A 186 10.65 12.12 -8.26
N ALA A 187 10.36 12.05 -9.56
CA ALA A 187 11.39 12.15 -10.59
C ALA A 187 12.10 13.51 -10.58
N GLU A 188 11.35 14.61 -10.51
CA GLU A 188 11.91 15.96 -10.46
C GLU A 188 12.86 16.14 -9.27
N HIS A 189 12.38 15.84 -8.07
CA HIS A 189 13.19 15.98 -6.86
C HIS A 189 14.39 15.04 -6.85
N THR A 190 14.21 13.79 -7.28
CA THR A 190 15.28 12.79 -7.32
C THR A 190 16.38 13.21 -8.27
N ILE A 191 16.04 13.57 -9.50
CA ILE A 191 17.02 13.95 -10.53
C ILE A 191 17.78 15.22 -10.11
N ALA A 192 17.08 16.21 -9.56
CA ALA A 192 17.72 17.42 -9.05
C ALA A 192 18.74 17.11 -7.93
N CYS A 193 18.37 16.24 -6.98
CA CYS A 193 19.27 15.85 -5.89
C CYS A 193 20.47 15.03 -6.38
N LEU A 194 20.25 14.07 -7.28
CA LEU A 194 21.33 13.26 -7.88
C LEU A 194 22.33 14.15 -8.63
N ARG A 195 21.84 15.07 -9.47
CA ARG A 195 22.67 16.03 -10.22
C ARG A 195 23.38 17.05 -9.34
N ALA A 196 22.83 17.34 -8.16
CA ALA A 196 23.52 18.10 -7.11
C ALA A 196 24.58 17.27 -6.35
N GLY A 197 24.85 16.03 -6.80
CA GLY A 197 25.87 15.14 -6.24
C GLY A 197 25.45 14.43 -4.95
N LYS A 198 24.14 14.36 -4.67
CA LYS A 198 23.58 13.79 -3.43
C LYS A 198 23.09 12.38 -3.65
N HIS A 199 23.26 11.51 -2.64
CA HIS A 199 22.58 10.22 -2.62
C HIS A 199 21.08 10.42 -2.37
N VAL A 200 20.22 9.57 -2.93
CA VAL A 200 18.77 9.74 -2.81
C VAL A 200 18.09 8.47 -2.30
N TYR A 201 17.27 8.63 -1.26
CA TYR A 201 16.22 7.69 -0.93
C TYR A 201 14.90 8.34 -1.35
N CYS A 202 14.12 7.70 -2.22
CA CYS A 202 12.82 8.18 -2.65
C CYS A 202 11.75 7.18 -2.23
N GLU A 203 10.64 7.67 -1.67
CA GLU A 203 9.47 6.82 -1.43
C GLU A 203 8.95 6.18 -2.72
N LYS A 204 8.22 5.08 -2.52
CA LYS A 204 7.42 4.47 -3.59
C LYS A 204 6.05 5.18 -3.69
N GLU A 205 5.38 5.21 -4.83
CA GLU A 205 5.85 4.62 -6.09
C GLU A 205 6.99 5.45 -6.69
N MET A 206 7.96 4.83 -7.38
CA MET A 206 9.09 5.48 -8.04
C MET A 206 8.66 6.72 -8.85
N SER A 207 7.56 6.62 -9.60
CA SER A 207 6.91 7.74 -10.30
C SER A 207 5.49 7.32 -10.70
N ASN A 208 4.60 8.28 -10.98
CA ASN A 208 3.31 7.99 -11.61
C ASN A 208 3.37 7.98 -13.15
N ASP A 209 4.55 8.13 -13.72
CA ASP A 209 4.83 8.19 -15.16
C ASP A 209 6.11 7.39 -15.48
N LEU A 210 6.05 6.53 -16.51
CA LEU A 210 7.12 5.60 -16.86
C LEU A 210 8.35 6.29 -17.48
N GLU A 211 8.16 7.34 -18.27
CA GLU A 211 9.28 8.09 -18.84
C GLU A 211 10.02 8.86 -17.75
N LYS A 212 9.27 9.43 -16.80
CA LYS A 212 9.83 10.03 -15.59
C LYS A 212 10.55 9.00 -14.73
N ALA A 213 10.00 7.81 -14.52
CA ALA A 213 10.67 6.73 -13.79
C ALA A 213 11.99 6.34 -14.49
N LYS A 214 11.96 6.16 -15.81
CA LYS A 214 13.13 5.87 -16.65
C LYS A 214 14.20 6.95 -16.49
N SER A 215 13.80 8.23 -16.49
CA SER A 215 14.72 9.35 -16.34
C SER A 215 15.44 9.37 -14.98
N MET A 216 14.85 8.83 -13.91
CA MET A 216 15.51 8.67 -12.61
C MET A 216 16.64 7.64 -12.66
N VAL A 217 16.41 6.50 -13.34
CA VAL A 217 17.44 5.48 -13.55
C VAL A 217 18.60 6.05 -14.37
N LEU A 218 18.29 6.80 -15.44
CA LEU A 218 19.31 7.45 -16.26
C LEU A 218 20.13 8.47 -15.47
N ALA A 219 19.49 9.33 -14.67
CA ALA A 219 20.20 10.28 -13.82
C ALA A 219 21.05 9.60 -12.74
N GLN A 220 20.61 8.45 -12.22
CA GLN A 220 21.40 7.65 -11.29
C GLN A 220 22.68 7.14 -11.97
N ARG A 221 22.56 6.59 -13.19
CA ARG A 221 23.71 6.12 -13.99
C ARG A 221 24.65 7.27 -14.38
N GLU A 222 24.08 8.41 -14.78
CA GLU A 222 24.80 9.65 -15.15
C GLU A 222 25.70 10.14 -14.00
N THR A 223 25.16 10.17 -12.78
CA THR A 223 25.83 10.80 -11.63
C THR A 223 26.66 9.82 -10.81
N GLY A 224 26.44 8.52 -10.97
CA GLY A 224 27.05 7.46 -10.15
C GLY A 224 26.62 7.49 -8.68
N LYS A 225 25.69 8.37 -8.29
CA LYS A 225 25.17 8.45 -6.92
C LYS A 225 24.16 7.32 -6.69
N LEU A 226 24.09 6.83 -5.46
CA LEU A 226 23.08 5.87 -5.03
C LEU A 226 21.65 6.46 -5.10
N LEU A 227 20.72 5.69 -5.65
CA LEU A 227 19.27 5.90 -5.59
C LEU A 227 18.61 4.63 -5.04
N GLN A 228 17.84 4.74 -3.97
CA GLN A 228 17.00 3.65 -3.46
C GLN A 228 15.53 4.06 -3.45
N ILE A 229 14.66 3.17 -3.93
CA ILE A 229 13.20 3.37 -3.92
C ILE A 229 12.58 2.64 -2.73
N GLY A 230 11.59 3.26 -2.08
CA GLY A 230 10.98 2.88 -0.81
C GLY A 230 10.17 1.57 -0.78
N HIS A 231 10.58 0.52 -1.47
CA HIS A 231 10.00 -0.82 -1.33
C HIS A 231 10.57 -1.54 -0.09
N GLN A 232 10.18 -1.09 1.10
CA GLN A 232 10.84 -1.50 2.36
C GLN A 232 10.79 -3.00 2.66
N ARG A 233 9.83 -3.75 2.09
CA ARG A 233 9.74 -5.21 2.22
C ARG A 233 11.00 -5.93 1.72
N ARG A 234 11.72 -5.35 0.75
CA ARG A 234 13.02 -5.86 0.25
C ARG A 234 14.17 -5.75 1.26
N SER A 235 14.03 -4.98 2.33
CA SER A 235 14.98 -4.95 3.45
C SER A 235 14.49 -5.71 4.68
N ASN A 236 13.29 -6.30 4.62
CA ASN A 236 12.71 -6.99 5.76
C ASN A 236 13.24 -8.43 5.82
N PRO A 237 13.94 -8.83 6.91
CA PRO A 237 14.47 -10.19 7.07
C PRO A 237 13.42 -11.29 6.92
N ARG A 238 12.14 -11.01 7.24
CA ARG A 238 11.04 -11.96 7.08
C ARG A 238 10.81 -12.31 5.61
N TYR A 239 10.81 -11.32 4.73
CA TYR A 239 10.65 -11.55 3.29
C TYR A 239 11.89 -12.21 2.69
N TRP A 240 13.10 -11.86 3.15
CA TRP A 240 14.32 -12.59 2.76
C TRP A 240 14.27 -14.08 3.15
N HIS A 241 13.76 -14.37 4.35
CA HIS A 241 13.58 -15.74 4.79
C HIS A 241 12.54 -16.48 3.93
N GLY A 242 11.38 -15.87 3.67
CA GLY A 242 10.38 -16.43 2.75
C GLY A 242 10.95 -16.68 1.35
N ASN A 243 11.73 -15.73 0.83
CA ASN A 243 12.43 -15.86 -0.45
C ASN A 243 13.41 -17.04 -0.46
N ASN A 244 14.20 -17.23 0.60
CA ASN A 244 15.11 -18.38 0.72
C ASN A 244 14.34 -19.71 0.73
N LEU A 245 13.20 -19.79 1.43
CA LEU A 245 12.39 -21.00 1.45
C LEU A 245 11.84 -21.34 0.07
N ILE A 246 11.43 -20.34 -0.72
CA ILE A 246 10.91 -20.54 -2.07
C ILE A 246 12.03 -20.87 -3.06
N ASN A 247 13.08 -20.04 -3.12
CA ASN A 247 14.03 -20.04 -4.22
C ASN A 247 15.34 -20.77 -3.95
N ARG A 248 15.78 -20.87 -2.69
CA ARG A 248 17.00 -21.59 -2.32
C ARG A 248 16.68 -23.01 -1.87
N ASP A 249 15.71 -23.14 -0.98
CA ASP A 249 15.39 -24.41 -0.32
C ASP A 249 14.28 -25.18 -1.07
N HIS A 250 13.60 -24.54 -2.04
CA HIS A 250 12.49 -25.11 -2.82
C HIS A 250 11.41 -25.77 -1.96
N THR A 251 11.16 -25.19 -0.78
CA THR A 251 10.27 -25.74 0.26
C THR A 251 8.85 -25.93 -0.27
N LEU A 252 8.37 -25.01 -1.10
CA LEU A 252 7.02 -25.07 -1.69
C LEU A 252 6.99 -25.89 -3.00
N GLY A 253 8.12 -26.45 -3.44
CA GLY A 253 8.28 -27.01 -4.77
C GLY A 253 8.12 -25.93 -5.84
N ARG A 254 7.55 -26.32 -7.00
CA ARG A 254 7.25 -25.36 -8.07
C ARG A 254 6.12 -24.44 -7.66
N ILE A 255 6.37 -23.13 -7.68
CA ILE A 255 5.32 -22.11 -7.53
C ILE A 255 4.40 -22.14 -8.77
N THR A 256 3.10 -22.09 -8.54
CA THR A 256 2.08 -22.09 -9.60
C THR A 256 1.17 -20.87 -9.53
N HIS A 257 0.92 -20.36 -8.32
CA HIS A 257 0.04 -19.21 -8.10
C HIS A 257 0.59 -18.29 -7.02
N CYS A 258 0.48 -16.99 -7.26
CA CYS A 258 0.71 -15.97 -6.24
C CYS A 258 -0.60 -15.22 -5.98
N TYR A 259 -0.81 -14.79 -4.75
CA TYR A 259 -1.95 -13.96 -4.36
C TYR A 259 -1.46 -12.83 -3.47
N GLY A 260 -2.05 -11.66 -3.57
CA GLY A 260 -1.76 -10.56 -2.67
C GLY A 260 -2.95 -9.61 -2.58
N GLN A 261 -3.08 -8.96 -1.44
CA GLN A 261 -4.09 -7.93 -1.29
C GLN A 261 -3.63 -6.78 -0.43
N TRP A 262 -4.30 -5.64 -0.59
CA TRP A 262 -4.34 -4.58 0.41
C TRP A 262 -5.76 -4.01 0.52
N ASN A 263 -6.49 -4.46 1.51
CA ASN A 263 -7.86 -4.01 1.75
C ASN A 263 -7.89 -3.05 2.96
N ARG A 264 -8.53 -1.89 2.78
CA ARG A 264 -8.76 -0.90 3.84
C ARG A 264 -10.10 -0.22 3.61
N ALA A 265 -10.89 0.04 4.66
CA ALA A 265 -12.13 0.83 4.54
C ALA A 265 -11.81 2.34 4.51
N SER A 266 -11.20 2.81 3.42
CA SER A 266 -10.73 4.19 3.28
C SER A 266 -11.78 5.11 2.65
N ALA A 267 -12.83 5.38 3.41
CA ALA A 267 -13.93 6.23 2.95
C ALA A 267 -13.59 7.73 2.95
N LEU A 268 -12.95 8.23 4.01
CA LEU A 268 -12.85 9.68 4.25
C LEU A 268 -11.68 10.33 3.53
N LEU A 269 -11.91 11.52 2.97
CA LEU A 269 -10.84 12.39 2.51
C LEU A 269 -10.05 12.97 3.69
N LEU A 270 -8.80 13.29 3.43
CA LEU A 270 -7.93 13.94 4.39
C LEU A 270 -8.25 15.44 4.45
N GLY A 271 -8.66 15.91 5.62
CA GLY A 271 -8.76 17.33 5.91
C GLY A 271 -7.42 17.97 6.28
N TRP A 272 -7.52 19.20 6.79
CA TRP A 272 -6.44 20.02 7.31
C TRP A 272 -6.94 20.90 8.46
N ALA A 273 -6.02 21.41 9.28
CA ALA A 273 -6.40 22.30 10.38
C ALA A 273 -6.82 23.67 9.83
N LYS A 274 -7.89 24.24 10.37
CA LYS A 274 -8.36 25.58 9.97
C LYS A 274 -7.24 26.62 10.19
N GLY A 275 -7.06 27.51 9.23
CA GLY A 275 -6.03 28.56 9.26
C GLY A 275 -4.65 28.08 8.80
N THR A 276 -4.53 26.84 8.33
CA THR A 276 -3.30 26.31 7.75
C THR A 276 -3.36 26.22 6.22
N GLU A 277 -4.44 26.69 5.61
CA GLU A 277 -4.61 26.68 4.15
C GLU A 277 -3.51 27.48 3.45
N LEU A 278 -2.99 26.94 2.35
CA LEU A 278 -2.22 27.73 1.41
C LEU A 278 -3.15 28.67 0.64
N LYS A 279 -2.66 29.86 0.30
CA LYS A 279 -3.38 30.77 -0.59
C LYS A 279 -3.49 30.18 -1.98
N GLN A 280 -4.51 30.56 -2.74
CA GLN A 280 -4.69 30.08 -4.10
C GLN A 280 -3.46 30.34 -4.99
N SER A 281 -2.85 31.52 -4.89
CA SER A 281 -1.62 31.84 -5.64
C SER A 281 -0.42 30.95 -5.30
N GLU A 282 -0.34 30.43 -4.07
CA GLU A 282 0.70 29.48 -3.67
C GLU A 282 0.38 28.08 -4.21
N LEU A 283 -0.88 27.67 -4.17
CA LEU A 283 -1.33 26.40 -4.77
C LEU A 283 -1.07 26.38 -6.28
N ASP A 284 -1.45 27.45 -6.99
CA ASP A 284 -1.24 27.61 -8.43
C ASP A 284 0.25 27.55 -8.78
N LYS A 285 1.11 28.23 -7.99
CA LYS A 285 2.58 28.21 -8.16
C LYS A 285 3.14 26.78 -8.14
N TYR A 286 2.58 25.90 -7.30
CA TYR A 286 3.03 24.51 -7.16
C TYR A 286 2.16 23.50 -7.93
N GLY A 287 1.25 23.99 -8.79
CA GLY A 287 0.47 23.17 -9.71
C GLY A 287 -0.72 22.43 -9.07
N TYR A 288 -1.19 22.87 -7.91
CA TYR A 288 -2.41 22.36 -7.27
C TYR A 288 -3.58 23.32 -7.48
N ASP A 289 -4.72 22.78 -7.92
CA ASP A 289 -5.88 23.65 -8.19
C ASP A 289 -6.61 24.02 -6.89
N THR A 290 -6.55 23.16 -5.86
CA THR A 290 -7.20 23.38 -4.56
C THR A 290 -6.39 22.75 -3.43
N MET A 291 -6.66 23.19 -2.19
CA MET A 291 -6.13 22.57 -0.98
C MET A 291 -6.53 21.10 -0.85
N ASP A 292 -7.74 20.76 -1.31
CA ASP A 292 -8.23 19.38 -1.37
C ASP A 292 -7.35 18.52 -2.29
N ARG A 293 -7.04 18.99 -3.50
CA ARG A 293 -6.13 18.29 -4.42
C ARG A 293 -4.72 18.14 -3.85
N LEU A 294 -4.21 19.12 -3.11
CA LEU A 294 -2.94 18.99 -2.39
C LEU A 294 -3.00 17.89 -1.31
N ARG A 295 -4.08 17.84 -0.53
CA ARG A 295 -4.21 16.92 0.60
C ARG A 295 -4.58 15.50 0.19
N ASN A 296 -5.36 15.37 -0.88
CA ASN A 296 -5.95 14.15 -1.40
C ASN A 296 -5.40 13.76 -2.77
N TRP A 297 -4.19 14.20 -3.09
CA TRP A 297 -3.50 14.00 -4.37
C TRP A 297 -3.56 12.57 -4.92
N ARG A 298 -3.60 11.56 -4.04
CA ARG A 298 -3.73 10.12 -4.38
C ARG A 298 -4.95 9.78 -5.23
N TRP A 299 -5.99 10.60 -5.19
CA TRP A 299 -7.26 10.36 -5.90
C TRP A 299 -7.36 11.03 -7.26
N TYR A 300 -6.33 11.78 -7.68
CA TYR A 300 -6.31 12.51 -8.95
C TYR A 300 -5.20 11.96 -9.86
N LYS A 301 -5.53 11.68 -11.11
CA LYS A 301 -4.64 11.05 -12.10
C LYS A 301 -3.42 11.90 -12.40
N LYS A 302 -3.55 13.23 -12.34
CA LYS A 302 -2.43 14.18 -12.50
C LYS A 302 -1.31 13.94 -11.47
N PHE A 303 -1.67 13.56 -10.24
CA PHE A 303 -0.74 13.57 -9.11
C PHE A 303 -0.31 12.18 -8.61
N ALA A 304 -1.03 11.11 -8.97
CA ALA A 304 -0.80 9.77 -8.45
C ALA A 304 -1.14 8.68 -9.47
N GLY A 305 -0.65 7.46 -9.24
CA GLY A 305 -1.04 6.25 -9.98
C GLY A 305 -2.25 5.49 -9.39
N GLY A 306 -3.00 6.10 -8.48
CA GLY A 306 -4.19 5.50 -7.86
C GLY A 306 -3.88 4.34 -6.91
N PRO A 307 -4.91 3.59 -6.44
CA PRO A 307 -4.72 2.57 -5.41
C PRO A 307 -3.78 1.42 -5.78
N VAL A 308 -3.69 1.01 -7.05
CA VAL A 308 -2.74 -0.02 -7.47
C VAL A 308 -1.30 0.46 -7.30
N ALA A 309 -1.00 1.72 -7.60
CA ALA A 309 0.33 2.29 -7.36
C ALA A 309 0.59 2.61 -5.89
N ASP A 310 -0.38 3.22 -5.18
CA ASP A 310 -0.23 3.61 -3.78
C ASP A 310 -0.06 2.39 -2.87
N LEU A 311 -0.87 1.34 -3.07
CA LEU A 311 -0.90 0.17 -2.18
C LEU A 311 -0.29 -1.07 -2.83
N GLY A 312 -0.65 -1.34 -4.08
CA GLY A 312 -0.29 -2.59 -4.75
C GLY A 312 1.15 -2.71 -5.15
N SER A 313 1.83 -1.58 -5.36
CA SER A 313 3.25 -1.53 -5.72
C SER A 313 4.12 -2.39 -4.80
N HIS A 314 3.85 -2.46 -3.50
CA HIS A 314 4.62 -3.34 -2.61
C HIS A 314 4.38 -4.84 -2.88
N GLN A 315 3.13 -5.28 -3.04
CA GLN A 315 2.81 -6.70 -3.26
C GLN A 315 3.30 -7.13 -4.65
N ILE A 316 3.11 -6.28 -5.65
CA ILE A 316 3.53 -6.51 -7.04
C ILE A 316 5.07 -6.57 -7.11
N ASP A 317 5.77 -5.67 -6.41
CA ASP A 317 7.22 -5.73 -6.28
C ASP A 317 7.70 -7.07 -5.69
N ILE A 318 7.01 -7.55 -4.65
CA ILE A 318 7.32 -8.82 -4.01
C ILE A 318 7.08 -10.01 -4.95
N PHE A 319 6.07 -9.96 -5.82
CA PHE A 319 5.89 -10.99 -6.86
C PHE A 319 7.06 -10.98 -7.85
N ASN A 320 7.40 -9.82 -8.41
CA ASN A 320 8.53 -9.68 -9.33
C ASN A 320 9.83 -10.19 -8.70
N TRP A 321 10.08 -9.81 -7.45
CA TRP A 321 11.29 -10.17 -6.73
C TRP A 321 11.39 -11.66 -6.41
N ILE A 322 10.33 -12.25 -5.85
CA ILE A 322 10.33 -13.66 -5.44
C ILE A 322 10.25 -14.58 -6.66
N LEU A 323 9.54 -14.21 -7.74
CA LEU A 323 9.56 -15.00 -8.97
C LEU A 323 10.86 -14.82 -9.77
N GLY A 324 11.66 -13.79 -9.45
CA GLY A 324 12.93 -13.51 -10.12
C GLY A 324 12.79 -13.06 -11.58
N THR A 325 11.60 -12.62 -11.97
CA THR A 325 11.27 -12.22 -13.35
C THR A 325 10.10 -11.23 -13.37
N THR A 326 9.86 -10.59 -14.51
CA THR A 326 8.73 -9.67 -14.73
C THR A 326 7.58 -10.39 -15.44
N PRO A 327 6.34 -9.87 -15.36
CA PRO A 327 5.20 -10.51 -16.00
C PRO A 327 5.22 -10.34 -17.51
N THR A 328 4.59 -11.28 -18.22
CA THR A 328 4.39 -11.26 -19.67
C THR A 328 3.03 -10.69 -20.06
N ALA A 329 2.04 -10.71 -19.15
CA ALA A 329 0.77 -10.04 -19.37
C ALA A 329 0.08 -9.61 -18.06
N VAL A 330 -0.86 -8.67 -18.17
CA VAL A 330 -1.77 -8.28 -17.10
C VAL A 330 -3.19 -8.06 -17.63
N MET A 331 -4.17 -8.51 -16.87
CA MET A 331 -5.57 -8.12 -17.00
C MET A 331 -6.01 -7.42 -15.71
N ALA A 332 -6.91 -6.45 -15.81
CA ALA A 332 -7.40 -5.71 -14.66
C ALA A 332 -8.88 -5.38 -14.80
N THR A 333 -9.60 -5.40 -13.68
CA THR A 333 -10.99 -4.96 -13.55
C THR A 333 -11.18 -4.19 -12.25
N GLY A 334 -12.18 -3.32 -12.17
CA GLY A 334 -12.37 -2.47 -11.01
C GLY A 334 -13.36 -1.33 -11.27
N GLY A 335 -13.61 -0.53 -10.24
CA GLY A 335 -14.55 0.58 -10.31
C GLY A 335 -14.53 1.49 -9.08
N SER A 336 -15.32 2.56 -9.17
CA SER A 336 -15.66 3.40 -8.02
C SER A 336 -16.96 2.91 -7.40
N ASP A 337 -16.88 2.35 -6.19
CA ASP A 337 -18.05 1.88 -5.45
C ASP A 337 -18.58 2.93 -4.47
N TYR A 338 -17.77 3.96 -4.16
CA TYR A 338 -18.29 5.10 -3.43
C TYR A 338 -19.17 6.00 -4.31
N PRO A 339 -20.24 6.60 -3.75
CA PRO A 339 -21.13 7.49 -4.49
C PRO A 339 -20.39 8.65 -5.15
N LYS A 340 -20.80 9.09 -6.35
CA LYS A 340 -20.24 10.28 -7.01
C LYS A 340 -20.90 11.57 -6.52
N GLU A 341 -20.93 11.73 -5.20
CA GLU A 341 -21.49 12.89 -4.48
C GLU A 341 -20.66 13.18 -3.21
N GLY A 342 -20.83 14.36 -2.62
CA GLY A 342 -20.05 14.77 -1.44
C GLY A 342 -18.53 14.73 -1.65
N ASP A 343 -17.76 14.33 -0.63
CA ASP A 343 -16.29 14.16 -0.65
C ASP A 343 -15.76 13.13 -1.68
N TRP A 344 -16.62 12.47 -2.46
CA TRP A 344 -16.26 11.41 -3.40
C TRP A 344 -16.52 11.81 -4.85
N ALA A 345 -17.27 12.91 -5.06
CA ALA A 345 -17.68 13.41 -6.37
C ALA A 345 -16.49 13.60 -7.32
N ASN A 346 -15.37 14.11 -6.80
CA ASN A 346 -14.23 14.56 -7.61
C ASN A 346 -13.09 13.53 -7.71
N ARG A 347 -13.26 12.29 -7.21
CA ARG A 347 -12.22 11.26 -7.32
C ARG A 347 -12.14 10.73 -8.75
N GLU A 348 -10.93 10.76 -9.31
CA GLU A 348 -10.65 10.31 -10.68
C GLU A 348 -10.17 8.84 -10.73
N TRP A 349 -9.56 8.35 -9.65
CA TRP A 349 -9.15 6.95 -9.51
C TRP A 349 -10.28 6.06 -8.99
N TYR A 350 -10.27 4.79 -9.43
CA TYR A 350 -11.16 3.75 -8.90
C TYR A 350 -10.80 3.37 -7.47
N ASP A 351 -11.78 2.90 -6.71
CA ASP A 351 -11.63 2.56 -5.29
C ASP A 351 -11.20 1.10 -5.11
N ASN A 352 -11.74 0.22 -5.95
CA ASN A 352 -11.58 -1.22 -5.87
C ASN A 352 -11.06 -1.75 -7.20
N ILE A 353 -9.94 -2.46 -7.17
CA ILE A 353 -9.25 -2.95 -8.38
C ILE A 353 -8.71 -4.36 -8.11
N MET A 354 -8.92 -5.25 -9.06
CA MET A 354 -8.36 -6.59 -9.10
C MET A 354 -7.54 -6.76 -10.37
N THR A 355 -6.35 -7.33 -10.24
CA THR A 355 -5.43 -7.56 -11.35
C THR A 355 -4.95 -9.01 -11.37
N MET A 356 -4.75 -9.54 -12.57
CA MET A 356 -4.25 -10.88 -12.81
C MET A 356 -3.06 -10.79 -13.76
N TYR A 357 -1.89 -11.20 -13.27
CA TYR A 357 -0.64 -11.19 -14.01
C TYR A 357 -0.26 -12.62 -14.43
N GLU A 358 0.37 -12.72 -15.57
CA GLU A 358 1.00 -13.95 -16.07
C GLU A 358 2.51 -13.78 -16.03
N TYR A 359 3.23 -14.77 -15.49
CA TYR A 359 4.69 -14.82 -15.46
C TYR A 359 5.18 -16.11 -16.11
N ASN A 360 6.29 -16.02 -16.82
CA ASN A 360 7.03 -17.19 -17.30
C ASN A 360 8.29 -17.36 -16.46
N THR A 361 8.33 -18.42 -15.64
CA THR A 361 9.51 -18.79 -14.84
C THR A 361 10.21 -19.99 -15.47
N PRO A 362 11.50 -20.26 -15.15
CA PRO A 362 12.19 -21.46 -15.62
C PRO A 362 11.49 -22.78 -15.23
N GLN A 363 10.69 -22.77 -14.16
CA GLN A 363 9.94 -23.94 -13.70
C GLN A 363 8.57 -24.09 -14.38
N GLY A 364 8.15 -23.08 -15.15
CA GLY A 364 6.90 -23.01 -15.90
C GLY A 364 6.08 -21.75 -15.58
N PRO A 365 4.87 -21.62 -16.17
CA PRO A 365 4.02 -20.46 -15.96
C PRO A 365 3.55 -20.35 -14.51
N VAL A 366 3.37 -19.10 -14.06
CA VAL A 366 2.79 -18.71 -12.77
C VAL A 366 1.75 -17.62 -13.00
N HIS A 367 0.60 -17.74 -12.34
CA HIS A 367 -0.43 -16.71 -12.34
C HIS A 367 -0.43 -15.96 -11.00
N ALA A 368 -0.35 -14.64 -11.02
CA ALA A 368 -0.40 -13.83 -9.80
C ALA A 368 -1.68 -12.99 -9.78
N TYR A 369 -2.43 -13.06 -8.69
CA TYR A 369 -3.58 -12.21 -8.46
C TYR A 369 -3.23 -11.14 -7.43
N TYR A 370 -3.57 -9.88 -7.71
CA TYR A 370 -3.53 -8.81 -6.74
C TYR A 370 -4.91 -8.13 -6.63
N GLN A 371 -5.30 -7.74 -5.43
CA GLN A 371 -6.45 -6.87 -5.23
C GLN A 371 -6.17 -5.73 -4.25
N VAL A 372 -6.84 -4.61 -4.50
CA VAL A 372 -6.96 -3.49 -3.58
C VAL A 372 -8.42 -3.14 -3.45
N LEU A 373 -8.94 -3.18 -2.21
CA LEU A 373 -10.29 -2.74 -1.91
C LEU A 373 -10.23 -1.57 -0.93
N ASN A 374 -10.73 -0.40 -1.33
CA ASN A 374 -10.89 0.75 -0.43
C ASN A 374 -12.26 0.81 0.25
N SER A 375 -13.20 -0.07 -0.11
CA SER A 375 -14.54 -0.14 0.51
C SER A 375 -14.62 -1.02 1.76
N THR A 376 -13.65 -1.92 1.97
CA THR A 376 -13.62 -2.88 3.08
C THR A 376 -12.20 -3.11 3.58
N SER A 377 -12.04 -3.36 4.87
CA SER A 377 -10.76 -3.67 5.51
C SER A 377 -10.50 -5.17 5.70
N TYR A 378 -11.38 -6.04 5.21
CA TYR A 378 -11.27 -7.48 5.45
C TYR A 378 -9.95 -8.06 4.93
N GLY A 379 -9.26 -8.79 5.82
CA GLY A 379 -7.99 -9.47 5.53
C GLY A 379 -6.75 -8.57 5.48
N GLY A 380 -6.89 -7.24 5.57
CA GLY A 380 -5.77 -6.31 5.60
C GLY A 380 -4.83 -6.46 4.40
N TYR A 381 -3.53 -6.56 4.65
CA TYR A 381 -2.50 -6.70 3.62
C TYR A 381 -1.58 -7.91 3.85
N TYR A 382 -1.29 -8.65 2.79
CA TYR A 382 -0.44 -9.84 2.77
C TYR A 382 -0.16 -10.33 1.35
N GLU A 383 0.77 -11.28 1.25
CA GLU A 383 1.10 -12.07 0.08
C GLU A 383 0.99 -13.57 0.38
N VAL A 384 0.68 -14.35 -0.64
CA VAL A 384 0.61 -15.81 -0.60
C VAL A 384 1.33 -16.36 -1.83
N PHE A 385 2.19 -17.34 -1.61
CA PHE A 385 2.88 -18.10 -2.66
C PHE A 385 2.43 -19.55 -2.56
N ASN A 386 1.75 -20.04 -3.59
CA ASN A 386 1.24 -21.40 -3.65
C ASN A 386 2.12 -22.23 -4.58
N GLY A 387 2.81 -23.21 -4.00
CA GLY A 387 3.60 -24.19 -4.73
C GLY A 387 3.02 -25.60 -4.61
N MET A 388 3.52 -26.51 -5.44
CA MET A 388 3.04 -27.88 -5.52
C MET A 388 3.22 -28.70 -4.24
N ASN A 389 4.10 -28.26 -3.32
CA ASN A 389 4.37 -28.94 -2.06
C ASN A 389 3.84 -28.16 -0.84
N GLY A 390 3.34 -26.95 -1.03
CA GLY A 390 2.75 -26.16 0.03
C GLY A 390 2.59 -24.69 -0.30
N THR A 391 2.03 -23.96 0.65
CA THR A 391 1.73 -22.54 0.54
C THR A 391 2.47 -21.74 1.61
N LEU A 392 3.03 -20.59 1.23
CA LEU A 392 3.54 -19.59 2.16
C LEU A 392 2.62 -18.37 2.15
N GLU A 393 2.03 -18.04 3.29
CA GLU A 393 1.39 -16.76 3.55
C GLU A 393 2.35 -15.87 4.35
N ILE A 394 2.61 -14.65 3.88
CA ILE A 394 3.52 -13.70 4.53
C ILE A 394 2.92 -12.29 4.52
N SER A 395 3.30 -11.49 5.52
CA SER A 395 3.01 -10.06 5.56
C SER A 395 4.11 -9.32 6.31
N GLU A 396 4.19 -8.02 6.03
CA GLU A 396 4.89 -7.04 6.85
C GLU A 396 4.31 -6.99 8.27
N ASP A 397 3.03 -7.29 8.44
CA ASP A 397 2.43 -7.53 9.75
C ASP A 397 3.03 -8.80 10.38
N VAL A 398 3.73 -8.59 11.50
CA VAL A 398 4.43 -9.65 12.23
C VAL A 398 3.50 -10.70 12.82
N THR A 399 2.20 -10.41 12.92
CA THR A 399 1.18 -11.36 13.40
C THR A 399 0.82 -12.42 12.36
N ARG A 400 1.25 -12.26 11.11
CA ARG A 400 1.06 -13.23 10.01
C ARG A 400 2.38 -13.94 9.67
N GLY A 401 2.38 -14.91 8.77
CA GLY A 401 3.59 -15.66 8.39
C GLY A 401 3.45 -17.16 8.63
N LEU A 402 2.69 -17.85 7.78
CA LEU A 402 2.35 -19.25 7.93
C LEU A 402 2.74 -20.04 6.67
N ILE A 403 3.24 -21.26 6.87
CA ILE A 403 3.43 -22.24 5.82
C ILE A 403 2.42 -23.37 6.00
N TYR A 404 1.78 -23.78 4.91
CA TYR A 404 0.82 -24.86 4.85
C TYR A 404 1.38 -25.96 3.94
N PRO A 405 1.93 -27.06 4.47
CA PRO A 405 2.45 -28.14 3.65
C PRO A 405 1.30 -28.95 3.01
N GLU A 406 1.49 -29.39 1.77
CA GLU A 406 0.52 -30.27 1.12
C GLU A 406 0.52 -31.67 1.77
N PRO A 407 -0.65 -32.24 2.14
CA PRO A 407 -0.73 -33.50 2.87
C PRO A 407 -0.04 -34.68 2.16
N THR A 408 -0.03 -34.68 0.83
CA THR A 408 0.47 -35.78 -0.01
C THR A 408 1.92 -35.62 -0.44
N LYS A 409 2.56 -34.48 -0.13
CA LYS A 409 3.90 -34.10 -0.59
C LYS A 409 4.87 -33.79 0.54
N GLN A 410 4.56 -34.27 1.75
CA GLN A 410 5.42 -34.12 2.93
C GLN A 410 6.81 -34.74 2.68
N GLU A 411 7.79 -33.91 2.32
CA GLU A 411 9.18 -34.29 2.54
C GLU A 411 9.45 -34.25 4.05
N LYS A 412 9.63 -35.45 4.62
CA LYS A 412 9.75 -35.75 6.06
C LYS A 412 10.87 -35.01 6.82
N LYS A 413 11.64 -34.13 6.17
CA LYS A 413 12.85 -33.52 6.75
C LYS A 413 12.59 -32.28 7.62
N TRP A 414 11.43 -31.63 7.51
CA TRP A 414 11.26 -30.27 8.06
C TRP A 414 10.15 -30.09 9.12
N VAL A 415 9.26 -31.07 9.30
CA VAL A 415 8.10 -30.94 10.21
C VAL A 415 8.46 -31.16 11.70
N ASN A 416 9.73 -31.42 12.03
CA ASN A 416 10.06 -31.99 13.34
C ASN A 416 10.24 -31.01 14.51
N ASP A 417 10.17 -29.68 14.35
CA ASP A 417 10.36 -28.75 15.48
C ASP A 417 9.50 -27.44 15.46
N ALA A 418 8.34 -27.38 14.76
CA ALA A 418 7.48 -26.17 14.66
C ALA A 418 6.07 -26.30 15.29
N LYS A 419 5.56 -25.28 16.04
CA LYS A 419 4.37 -25.45 16.92
C LYS A 419 3.17 -25.47 16.03
N ALA A 420 2.59 -26.66 15.86
CA ALA A 420 1.35 -26.84 15.15
C ALA A 420 0.27 -25.95 15.78
N ILE A 421 -0.26 -25.04 14.98
CA ILE A 421 -1.52 -24.37 15.28
C ILE A 421 -2.54 -24.83 14.25
N GLN A 422 -3.78 -24.96 14.69
CA GLN A 422 -4.90 -25.23 13.80
C GLN A 422 -5.37 -23.89 13.22
N SER A 423 -5.23 -23.71 11.92
CA SER A 423 -5.70 -22.53 11.19
C SER A 423 -6.51 -23.00 10.00
N MET A 424 -7.73 -22.47 9.82
CA MET A 424 -8.65 -22.85 8.72
C MET A 424 -8.89 -24.37 8.58
N GLY A 425 -8.87 -25.11 9.70
CA GLY A 425 -9.06 -26.57 9.69
C GLY A 425 -7.83 -27.38 9.24
N GLN A 426 -6.69 -26.73 9.01
CA GLN A 426 -5.41 -27.35 8.62
C GLN A 426 -4.30 -27.07 9.66
N ILE A 427 -3.24 -27.88 9.62
CA ILE A 427 -2.04 -27.69 10.44
C ILE A 427 -1.10 -26.73 9.71
N ALA A 428 -0.72 -25.61 10.36
CA ALA A 428 0.22 -24.62 9.81
C ALA A 428 1.59 -24.65 10.53
N ILE A 429 2.65 -24.31 9.81
CA ILE A 429 4.05 -24.21 10.25
C ILE A 429 4.46 -22.73 10.30
N LEU A 430 5.08 -22.30 11.41
CA LEU A 430 5.55 -20.91 11.59
C LEU A 430 7.00 -20.73 11.09
N LEU A 431 7.28 -19.61 10.43
CA LEU A 431 8.58 -19.22 9.88
C LEU A 431 9.57 -18.74 10.96
N LYS A 432 10.85 -19.17 10.97
CA LYS A 432 11.91 -18.66 11.89
C LYS A 432 13.11 -18.14 11.10
N VAL A 433 13.41 -16.85 11.22
CA VAL A 433 14.61 -16.22 10.63
C VAL A 433 15.85 -16.65 11.45
N GLY A 434 16.84 -17.31 10.83
CA GLY A 434 18.18 -17.52 11.42
C GLY A 434 18.49 -18.90 12.03
N GLU A 435 17.53 -19.81 12.15
CA GLU A 435 17.82 -21.21 12.51
C GLU A 435 17.18 -22.13 11.50
N THR A 436 17.99 -22.56 10.53
CA THR A 436 17.65 -23.64 9.62
C THR A 436 18.92 -24.46 9.50
N LEU A 437 19.15 -25.36 10.48
CA LEU A 437 19.96 -26.59 10.46
C LEU A 437 20.39 -27.01 11.88
N GLY A 438 20.16 -28.29 12.24
CA GLY A 438 20.74 -28.95 13.42
C GLY A 438 20.03 -30.27 13.76
N ALA A 439 20.79 -31.37 13.94
CA ALA A 439 20.30 -32.75 13.90
C ALA A 439 20.08 -33.44 15.27
N HIS A 440 19.25 -34.49 15.22
CA HIS A 440 19.07 -35.64 16.14
C HIS A 440 18.01 -35.57 17.26
N GLY A 441 17.10 -36.55 17.26
CA GLY A 441 16.30 -36.95 18.41
C GLY A 441 14.98 -37.63 18.02
N LYS A 442 14.72 -38.86 18.47
CA LYS A 442 13.49 -39.63 18.20
C LYS A 442 12.33 -39.11 19.06
N GLY A 443 11.23 -38.69 18.43
CA GLY A 443 9.95 -38.35 19.08
C GLY A 443 9.05 -37.58 18.10
N GLY A 444 7.72 -37.78 18.13
CA GLY A 444 6.77 -37.24 17.14
C GLY A 444 6.72 -35.70 17.05
N PRO A 445 6.11 -35.12 15.99
CA PRO A 445 6.34 -33.73 15.59
C PRO A 445 5.79 -32.70 16.60
N THR A 446 6.70 -31.86 17.11
CA THR A 446 6.54 -30.86 18.18
C THR A 446 7.02 -29.47 17.74
N GLY A 447 6.87 -28.39 18.56
CA GLY A 447 7.07 -27.06 18.00
C GLY A 447 7.08 -25.71 18.74
N LYS A 448 7.53 -24.59 18.09
CA LYS A 448 7.68 -23.19 18.65
C LYS A 448 7.45 -21.92 17.75
N LYS A 449 7.53 -20.71 18.39
CA LYS A 449 7.22 -19.29 18.02
C LYS A 449 8.43 -18.47 17.45
N LEU A 450 8.17 -17.36 16.72
CA LEU A 450 9.12 -16.29 16.34
C LEU A 450 9.53 -15.41 17.55
N GLU A 451 10.82 -15.28 17.84
CA GLU A 451 11.36 -14.34 18.85
C GLU A 451 12.40 -13.39 18.20
N ALA A 452 12.40 -12.15 18.69
CA ALA A 452 12.53 -10.97 17.84
C ALA A 452 13.61 -10.01 18.35
N ALA A 453 14.88 -10.24 18.00
CA ALA A 453 15.89 -9.19 18.18
C ALA A 453 15.98 -8.27 16.94
N GLU A 454 15.87 -8.83 15.73
CA GLU A 454 15.94 -8.07 14.46
C GLU A 454 14.59 -7.93 13.74
N THR A 455 13.58 -8.73 14.11
CA THR A 455 12.23 -8.71 13.50
C THR A 455 11.28 -7.70 14.16
N GLU A 456 11.71 -6.94 15.17
CA GLU A 456 10.90 -5.87 15.80
C GLU A 456 11.16 -4.49 15.20
N LYS A 457 12.23 -4.32 14.41
CA LYS A 457 12.50 -3.03 13.79
C LYS A 457 11.40 -2.72 12.77
N PRO A 458 10.88 -1.48 12.76
CA PRO A 458 9.96 -1.08 11.71
C PRO A 458 10.58 -1.30 10.33
N PRO A 459 9.82 -1.82 9.36
CA PRO A 459 10.28 -2.09 8.00
C PRO A 459 10.98 -0.88 7.34
N HIS A 460 10.44 0.32 7.56
CA HIS A 460 11.05 1.58 7.11
C HIS A 460 12.45 1.80 7.69
N LEU A 461 12.69 1.48 8.98
CA LEU A 461 14.01 1.59 9.59
C LEU A 461 15.00 0.64 8.94
N LEU A 462 14.62 -0.61 8.71
CA LEU A 462 15.49 -1.61 8.07
C LEU A 462 15.92 -1.16 6.67
N HIS A 463 15.00 -0.56 5.91
CA HIS A 463 15.29 -0.07 4.56
C HIS A 463 16.17 1.18 4.55
N LEU A 464 15.97 2.08 5.51
CA LEU A 464 16.86 3.23 5.72
C LEU A 464 18.25 2.79 6.21
N GLU A 465 18.34 1.80 7.10
CA GLU A 465 19.63 1.21 7.52
C GLU A 465 20.38 0.62 6.33
N ASN A 466 19.68 -0.05 5.40
CA ASN A 466 20.27 -0.52 4.15
C ASN A 466 20.79 0.65 3.28
N PHE A 467 20.00 1.71 3.10
CA PHE A 467 20.41 2.89 2.34
C PHE A 467 21.68 3.54 2.89
N PHE A 468 21.68 3.89 4.18
CA PHE A 468 22.82 4.53 4.82
C PHE A 468 24.01 3.58 4.98
N GLY A 469 23.75 2.27 5.11
CA GLY A 469 24.79 1.25 5.06
C GLY A 469 25.49 1.19 3.70
N ALA A 470 24.75 1.38 2.60
CA ALA A 470 25.30 1.42 1.25
C ALA A 470 26.13 2.68 0.99
N ILE A 471 25.70 3.85 1.48
CA ILE A 471 26.51 5.09 1.44
C ILE A 471 27.85 4.87 2.15
N ARG A 472 27.86 4.10 3.24
CA ARG A 472 29.06 3.74 4.01
C ARG A 472 29.89 2.61 3.37
N GLY A 473 29.50 2.10 2.20
CA GLY A 473 30.17 0.98 1.53
C GLY A 473 30.06 -0.38 2.24
N LYS A 474 29.10 -0.54 3.18
CA LYS A 474 28.96 -1.77 3.99
C LYS A 474 28.05 -2.82 3.36
N VAL A 475 27.07 -2.39 2.56
CA VAL A 475 26.05 -3.25 1.95
C VAL A 475 25.69 -2.75 0.56
N LYS A 476 25.04 -3.58 -0.24
CA LYS A 476 24.39 -3.15 -1.49
C LYS A 476 22.97 -2.69 -1.22
N LEU A 477 22.45 -1.83 -2.08
CA LEU A 477 21.03 -1.44 -2.05
C LEU A 477 20.16 -2.67 -2.29
N THR A 478 19.06 -2.75 -1.54
CA THR A 478 18.08 -3.86 -1.67
C THR A 478 17.01 -3.56 -2.70
N CYS A 479 16.74 -2.27 -2.99
CA CYS A 479 15.87 -1.83 -4.07
C CYS A 479 16.57 -0.73 -4.90
N PRO A 480 17.55 -1.10 -5.75
CA PRO A 480 18.15 -0.17 -6.71
C PRO A 480 17.11 0.26 -7.77
N PRO A 481 17.34 1.36 -8.50
CA PRO A 481 16.30 1.97 -9.33
C PRO A 481 15.90 1.12 -10.53
N ASP A 482 16.78 0.27 -11.07
CA ASP A 482 16.42 -0.66 -12.16
C ASP A 482 15.35 -1.68 -11.73
N ASP A 483 15.42 -2.17 -10.49
CA ASP A 483 14.43 -3.12 -9.97
C ASP A 483 13.11 -2.42 -9.67
N ALA A 484 13.17 -1.21 -9.11
CA ALA A 484 11.98 -0.40 -8.87
C ALA A 484 11.32 0.02 -10.19
N TYR A 485 12.10 0.32 -11.24
CA TYR A 485 11.57 0.65 -12.56
C TYR A 485 10.74 -0.50 -13.15
N LYS A 486 11.22 -1.74 -13.00
CA LYS A 486 10.44 -2.92 -13.44
C LYS A 486 9.10 -3.02 -12.71
N THR A 487 9.10 -2.75 -11.40
CA THR A 487 7.87 -2.67 -10.62
C THR A 487 6.96 -1.54 -11.11
N ALA A 488 7.49 -0.36 -11.38
CA ALA A 488 6.74 0.78 -11.93
C ALA A 488 6.04 0.40 -13.25
N VAL A 489 6.76 -0.27 -14.16
CA VAL A 489 6.19 -0.81 -15.42
C VAL A 489 5.04 -1.78 -15.12
N THR A 490 5.27 -2.76 -14.24
CA THR A 490 4.22 -3.74 -13.88
C THR A 490 2.96 -3.07 -13.33
N VAL A 491 3.14 -2.11 -12.41
CA VAL A 491 2.07 -1.39 -11.72
C VAL A 491 1.29 -0.48 -12.66
N LEU A 492 1.99 0.36 -13.42
CA LEU A 492 1.34 1.38 -14.25
C LEU A 492 0.69 0.77 -15.50
N ARG A 493 1.21 -0.34 -16.03
CA ARG A 493 0.52 -1.08 -17.11
C ARG A 493 -0.73 -1.79 -16.64
N ALA A 494 -0.85 -2.13 -15.35
CA ALA A 494 -2.11 -2.63 -14.81
C ALA A 494 -3.21 -1.55 -14.83
N ASN A 495 -2.87 -0.29 -14.56
CA ASN A 495 -3.80 0.83 -14.74
C ASN A 495 -4.17 1.04 -16.22
N GLN A 496 -3.25 0.82 -17.14
CA GLN A 496 -3.55 0.87 -18.57
C GLN A 496 -4.52 -0.25 -18.99
N ALA A 497 -4.26 -1.50 -18.58
CA ALA A 497 -5.15 -2.62 -18.82
C ALA A 497 -6.56 -2.37 -18.28
N LEU A 498 -6.65 -1.75 -17.09
CA LEU A 498 -7.89 -1.34 -16.46
C LEU A 498 -8.60 -0.23 -17.26
N ALA A 499 -7.88 0.76 -17.75
CA ALA A 499 -8.45 1.85 -18.53
C ALA A 499 -8.98 1.38 -19.90
N THR A 500 -8.29 0.43 -20.55
CA THR A 500 -8.69 -0.11 -21.84
C THR A 500 -9.66 -1.28 -21.74
N GLN A 501 -9.84 -1.86 -20.54
CA GLN A 501 -10.59 -3.10 -20.30
C GLN A 501 -10.09 -4.26 -21.19
N GLN A 502 -8.78 -4.29 -21.47
CA GLN A 502 -8.14 -5.28 -22.32
C GLN A 502 -6.94 -5.92 -21.63
N ARG A 503 -6.63 -7.16 -22.01
CA ARG A 503 -5.38 -7.81 -21.63
C ARG A 503 -4.20 -7.04 -22.22
N TYR A 504 -3.32 -6.56 -21.37
CA TYR A 504 -2.07 -5.93 -21.77
C TYR A 504 -0.96 -6.99 -21.83
N VAL A 505 -0.28 -7.08 -22.97
CA VAL A 505 0.89 -7.95 -23.16
C VAL A 505 2.12 -7.06 -23.05
N PHE A 506 3.04 -7.42 -22.16
CA PHE A 506 4.27 -6.66 -21.99
C PHE A 506 5.26 -7.03 -23.08
N ASP A 507 5.92 -6.02 -23.63
CA ASP A 507 7.15 -6.22 -24.38
C ASP A 507 8.36 -6.27 -23.42
N ALA A 508 9.29 -7.18 -23.64
CA ALA A 508 10.44 -7.35 -22.76
C ALA A 508 11.31 -6.07 -22.67
N SER A 509 11.33 -5.25 -23.73
CA SER A 509 12.08 -3.99 -23.76
C SER A 509 11.51 -2.92 -22.82
N GLU A 510 10.22 -3.01 -22.45
CA GLU A 510 9.60 -2.06 -21.51
C GLU A 510 10.22 -2.12 -20.11
N PHE A 511 10.78 -3.27 -19.74
CA PHE A 511 11.43 -3.49 -18.45
C PHE A 511 12.90 -3.06 -18.44
N THR A 512 13.39 -2.45 -19.52
CA THR A 512 14.78 -2.03 -19.69
C THR A 512 14.89 -0.52 -19.89
N VAL A 513 15.86 0.09 -19.21
CA VAL A 513 16.17 1.53 -19.31
C VAL A 513 17.32 1.80 -20.25
#